data_AF-A0A8T0W0Q8-F1
#
_entry.id   AF-A0A8T0W0Q8-F1
#
_cell.length_a   1.000
_cell.length_b   1.000
_cell.length_c   1.000
_cell.angle_alpha   90.00
_cell.angle_beta   90.00
_cell.angle_gamma   90.00
#
_symmetry.space_group_name_H-M   'P 1'
#
loop_
_entity.id
_entity.type
_entity.pdbx_description
1 polymer ?
#
loop_
_entity_poly.entity_id
_entity_poly.type
_entity_poly.pdbx_seq_one_letter_code
_entity_poly.pdbx_strand_id
1 'polypeptide(L)'
;MGSAIITEDGGLGFATIKGNNLHLWSWLTGDGNSAGWTPRRVIQLQSLLPVCNPSIPSEVIGFAEGTDTIFLETEVGVFTLEIISGKTRKVGETGGYYAILPYMSFCAPGTPVVQA
;
A
#
# COMPACT_ATOMS: atom_id res chain seq x y z
N MET A 1 9.13 0.70 -7.48
CA MET A 1 7.78 0.63 -8.12
C MET A 1 6.75 1.37 -7.26
N GLY A 2 5.55 1.67 -7.76
CA GLY A 2 4.45 2.29 -7.00
C GLY A 2 3.15 1.50 -7.14
N SER A 3 2.19 1.68 -6.23
CA SER A 3 0.95 0.91 -6.19
C SER A 3 -0.28 1.81 -6.20
N ALA A 4 -1.34 1.37 -6.88
CA ALA A 4 -2.65 2.02 -6.79
C ALA A 4 -3.25 1.74 -5.41
N ILE A 5 -3.86 2.76 -4.82
CA ILE A 5 -4.51 2.68 -3.51
C ILE A 5 -5.91 3.29 -3.60
N ILE A 6 -6.73 3.06 -2.58
CA ILE A 6 -7.95 3.83 -2.35
C ILE A 6 -7.62 4.98 -1.40
N THR A 7 -8.09 6.18 -1.71
CA THR A 7 -7.90 7.36 -0.85
C THR A 7 -8.90 7.39 0.29
N GLU A 8 -8.64 8.23 1.30
CA GLU A 8 -9.51 8.38 2.50
C GLU A 8 -10.96 8.77 2.13
N ASP A 9 -11.16 9.44 1.00
CA ASP A 9 -12.46 9.83 0.43
C ASP A 9 -13.06 8.79 -0.53
N GLY A 10 -12.47 7.60 -0.65
CA GLY A 10 -12.95 6.52 -1.54
C GLY A 10 -12.57 6.71 -3.01
N GLY A 11 -11.75 7.70 -3.33
CA GLY A 11 -11.23 7.95 -4.67
C GLY A 11 -10.04 7.08 -5.07
N LEU A 12 -9.57 7.28 -6.29
CA LEU A 12 -8.37 6.62 -6.82
C LEU A 12 -7.11 7.32 -6.33
N GLY A 13 -6.20 6.56 -5.73
CA GLY A 13 -4.90 7.04 -5.25
C GLY A 13 -3.73 6.29 -5.84
N PHE A 14 -2.54 6.85 -5.68
CA PHE A 14 -1.27 6.22 -6.05
C PHE A 14 -0.21 6.49 -5.00
N ALA A 15 0.53 5.45 -4.62
CA ALA A 15 1.59 5.47 -3.63
C ALA A 15 2.93 5.12 -4.30
N THR A 16 3.93 5.97 -4.13
CA THR A 16 5.29 5.73 -4.65
C THR A 16 6.35 6.15 -3.66
N ILE A 17 7.48 5.47 -3.66
CA ILE A 17 8.65 5.84 -2.84
C ILE A 17 9.65 6.60 -3.70
N LYS A 18 10.19 7.69 -3.14
CA LYS A 18 11.35 8.41 -3.69
C LYS A 18 12.34 8.66 -2.56
N GLY A 19 13.50 8.02 -2.64
CA GLY A 19 14.45 7.99 -1.52
C GLY A 19 13.79 7.33 -0.31
N ASN A 20 13.65 8.09 0.78
CA ASN A 20 13.03 7.61 2.02
C ASN A 20 11.63 8.19 2.28
N ASN A 21 11.01 8.75 1.25
CA ASN A 21 9.71 9.42 1.34
C ASN A 21 8.67 8.62 0.56
N LEU A 22 7.57 8.29 1.23
CA LEU A 22 6.36 7.79 0.59
C LEU A 22 5.51 8.98 0.14
N HIS A 23 5.33 9.11 -1.17
CA HIS A 23 4.50 10.12 -1.79
C HIS A 23 3.12 9.52 -2.12
N LEU A 24 2.08 10.16 -1.60
CA LEU A 24 0.69 9.81 -1.85
C LEU A 24 0.07 10.83 -2.81
N TRP A 25 -0.60 10.32 -3.83
CA TRP A 25 -1.28 11.08 -4.87
C TRP A 25 -2.74 10.67 -4.92
N SER A 26 -3.61 11.59 -5.31
CA SER A 26 -5.00 11.28 -5.65
C SER A 26 -5.28 11.68 -7.09
N TRP A 27 -6.12 10.91 -7.76
CA TRP A 27 -6.70 11.29 -9.03
C TRP A 27 -7.87 12.25 -8.81
N LEU A 28 -7.76 13.48 -9.30
CA LEU A 28 -8.86 14.44 -9.27
C LEU A 28 -9.56 14.42 -10.64
N THR A 29 -10.88 14.25 -10.64
CA THR A 29 -11.72 14.45 -11.82
C THR A 29 -12.27 15.88 -11.79
N GLY A 30 -11.71 16.76 -12.63
CA GLY A 30 -12.25 18.11 -12.80
C GLY A 30 -13.58 18.10 -13.56
N ASP A 31 -14.37 19.15 -13.38
CA ASP A 31 -15.67 19.37 -14.02
C ASP A 31 -15.57 19.82 -15.49
N GLY A 32 -14.37 20.13 -16.01
CA GLY A 32 -14.23 20.78 -17.32
C GLY A 32 -13.12 20.36 -18.28
N ASN A 33 -12.11 19.56 -17.87
CA ASN A 33 -11.14 18.81 -18.73
C ASN A 33 -9.78 18.51 -18.06
N SER A 34 -9.51 18.99 -16.85
CA SER A 34 -8.25 18.69 -16.15
C SER A 34 -8.43 17.51 -15.19
N ALA A 35 -8.27 16.29 -15.70
CA ALA A 35 -8.10 15.11 -14.87
C ALA A 35 -6.59 14.83 -14.68
N GLY A 36 -6.16 14.58 -13.45
CA GLY A 36 -4.73 14.37 -13.20
C GLY A 36 -4.39 13.94 -11.78
N TRP A 37 -3.17 13.43 -11.65
CA TRP A 37 -2.57 13.10 -10.36
C TRP A 37 -2.17 14.38 -9.62
N THR A 38 -2.75 14.58 -8.44
CA THR A 38 -2.39 15.68 -7.54
C THR A 38 -1.68 15.13 -6.32
N PRO A 39 -0.51 15.68 -5.93
CA PRO A 39 0.18 15.24 -4.72
C PRO A 39 -0.66 15.61 -3.49
N ARG A 40 -0.78 14.68 -2.54
CA ARG A 40 -1.61 14.85 -1.34
C ARG A 40 -0.79 14.92 -0.07
N ARG A 41 0.09 13.95 0.16
CA ARG A 41 0.82 13.79 1.41
C ARG A 41 2.18 13.17 1.15
N VAL A 42 3.16 13.52 1.97
CA VAL A 42 4.48 12.90 2.00
C VAL A 42 4.72 12.36 3.41
N ILE A 43 5.09 11.09 3.50
CA ILE A 43 5.37 10.40 4.77
C ILE A 43 6.85 10.01 4.78
N GLN A 44 7.57 10.37 5.83
CA GLN A 44 8.97 9.98 6.02
C GLN A 44 9.04 8.55 6.58
N LEU A 45 9.66 7.63 5.84
CA LEU A 45 9.70 6.22 6.24
C LEU A 45 10.69 5.95 7.37
N GLN A 46 11.78 6.73 7.50
CA GLN A 46 12.77 6.63 8.61
C GLN A 46 12.15 6.73 10.00
N SER A 47 11.05 7.48 10.15
CA SER A 47 10.40 7.62 11.46
C SER A 47 9.47 6.45 11.79
N LEU A 48 9.15 5.60 10.81
CA LEU A 48 8.16 4.53 10.92
C LEU A 48 8.77 3.13 10.81
N LEU A 49 9.91 3.00 10.14
CA LEU A 49 10.57 1.72 9.91
C LEU A 49 11.88 1.65 10.72
N PRO A 50 12.15 0.50 11.37
CA PRO A 50 13.30 0.35 12.26
C PRO A 50 14.65 0.44 11.54
N VAL A 51 14.70 0.19 10.22
CA VAL A 51 15.90 0.30 9.40
C VAL A 51 15.51 0.88 8.04
N CYS A 52 15.96 2.10 7.77
CA CYS A 52 15.93 2.74 6.46
C CYS A 52 17.38 2.98 6.05
N ASN A 53 17.99 2.05 5.32
CA ASN A 53 19.25 2.32 4.67
C ASN A 53 18.97 3.10 3.38
N PRO A 54 19.33 4.39 3.27
CA PRO A 54 19.04 5.17 2.07
C PRO A 54 19.76 4.64 0.83
N SER A 55 20.75 3.77 0.98
CA SER A 55 21.47 3.12 -0.12
C SER A 55 20.71 1.95 -0.73
N ILE A 56 19.75 1.36 0.00
CA ILE A 56 18.92 0.25 -0.48
C ILE A 56 17.47 0.76 -0.58
N PRO A 57 16.94 0.97 -1.80
CA PRO A 57 15.63 1.56 -1.96
C PRO A 57 14.56 0.64 -1.39
N SER A 58 13.65 1.22 -0.60
CA SER A 58 12.42 0.53 -0.22
C SER A 58 11.40 0.64 -1.35
N GLU A 59 10.58 -0.38 -1.52
CA GLU A 59 9.59 -0.45 -2.60
C GLU A 59 8.18 -0.69 -2.08
N VAL A 60 7.19 -0.06 -2.71
CA VAL A 60 5.78 -0.43 -2.49
C VAL A 60 5.49 -1.64 -3.35
N ILE A 61 5.27 -2.78 -2.70
CA ILE A 61 5.07 -4.08 -3.37
C ILE A 61 3.63 -4.57 -3.30
N GLY A 62 2.71 -3.84 -2.68
CA GLY A 62 1.31 -4.23 -2.64
C GLY A 62 0.41 -3.29 -1.88
N PHE A 63 -0.89 -3.49 -2.02
CA PHE A 63 -1.94 -2.76 -1.32
C PHE A 63 -3.06 -3.74 -0.94
N ALA A 64 -3.60 -3.58 0.26
CA ALA A 64 -4.76 -4.31 0.73
C ALA A 64 -6.04 -3.60 0.30
N GLU A 65 -6.73 -4.19 -0.68
CA GLU A 65 -8.01 -3.66 -1.16
C GLU A 65 -9.01 -3.48 -0.01
N GLY A 66 -9.71 -2.35 -0.01
CA GLY A 66 -10.69 -2.01 1.03
C GLY A 66 -10.10 -1.51 2.35
N THR A 67 -8.78 -1.33 2.44
CA THR A 67 -8.11 -0.75 3.61
C THR A 67 -7.20 0.41 3.24
N ASP A 68 -6.54 1.03 4.22
CA ASP A 68 -5.49 2.04 4.03
C ASP A 68 -4.08 1.42 4.12
N THR A 69 -3.95 0.10 3.98
CA THR A 69 -2.71 -0.62 4.24
C THR A 69 -1.94 -0.93 2.96
N ILE A 70 -0.67 -0.52 2.92
CA ILE A 70 0.29 -0.91 1.87
C ILE A 70 1.34 -1.88 2.39
N PHE A 71 1.97 -2.60 1.47
CA PHE A 71 3.11 -3.48 1.73
C PHE A 71 4.38 -2.85 1.19
N LEU A 72 5.41 -2.85 2.04
CA LEU A 72 6.71 -2.26 1.77
C LEU A 72 7.78 -3.34 1.83
N GLU A 73 8.57 -3.49 0.77
CA GLU A 73 9.82 -4.25 0.84
C GLU A 73 10.95 -3.32 1.28
N THR A 74 11.73 -3.80 2.24
CA THR A 74 12.93 -3.13 2.75
C THR A 74 14.11 -4.09 2.76
N GLU A 75 15.30 -3.59 3.06
CA GLU A 75 16.51 -4.42 3.26
C GLU A 75 16.28 -5.54 4.30
N VAL A 76 15.52 -5.28 5.36
CA VAL A 76 15.36 -6.20 6.50
C VAL A 76 14.05 -6.98 6.50
N GLY A 77 13.26 -6.82 5.44
CA GLY A 77 12.04 -7.60 5.20
C GLY A 77 10.84 -6.81 4.72
N VAL A 78 9.71 -7.49 4.70
CA VAL A 78 8.43 -6.93 4.28
C VAL A 78 7.68 -6.39 5.48
N PHE A 79 7.18 -5.16 5.35
CA PHE A 79 6.37 -4.48 6.34
C PHE A 79 5.00 -4.14 5.76
N THR A 80 3.98 -4.10 6.62
CA THR A 80 2.78 -3.33 6.30
C THR A 80 2.88 -1.95 6.91
N LEU A 81 2.30 -0.96 6.23
CA LEU A 81 2.09 0.40 6.72
C LEU A 81 0.61 0.76 6.58
N GLU A 82 -0.05 1.04 7.70
CA GLU A 82 -1.37 1.68 7.74
C GLU A 82 -1.17 3.18 7.50
N ILE A 83 -1.62 3.68 6.35
CA ILE A 83 -1.33 5.05 5.89
C ILE A 83 -1.91 6.11 6.83
N ILE A 84 -3.13 5.88 7.36
CA ILE A 84 -3.82 6.85 8.19
C ILE A 84 -3.23 6.86 9.61
N SER A 85 -3.01 5.68 10.18
CA SER A 85 -2.53 5.54 11.57
C SER A 85 -1.00 5.68 11.70
N GLY A 86 -0.27 5.51 10.60
CA GLY A 86 1.19 5.46 10.58
C GLY A 86 1.78 4.18 11.19
N LYS A 87 0.95 3.19 11.56
CA LYS A 87 1.43 1.97 12.20
C LYS A 87 2.14 1.06 11.21
N THR A 88 3.25 0.48 11.66
CA THR A 88 4.04 -0.48 10.89
C THR A 88 4.14 -1.82 11.63
N ARG A 89 4.18 -2.92 10.86
CA ARG A 89 4.49 -4.26 11.37
C ARG A 89 5.30 -5.04 10.33
N LYS A 90 6.30 -5.81 10.76
CA LYS A 90 7.00 -6.77 9.89
C LYS A 90 6.09 -7.98 9.68
N VAL A 91 5.96 -8.43 8.43
CA VAL A 91 5.10 -9.56 8.04
C VAL A 91 5.84 -10.64 7.25
N GLY A 92 7.10 -10.40 6.87
CA GLY A 92 7.91 -11.37 6.16
C GLY A 92 9.38 -10.96 6.06
N GLU A 93 10.21 -11.88 5.57
CA GLU A 93 11.61 -11.61 5.23
C GLU A 93 11.73 -10.94 3.86
N THR A 94 12.92 -10.48 3.49
CA THR A 94 13.17 -9.89 2.16
C THR A 94 13.39 -11.03 1.16
N GLY A 95 12.96 -10.86 -0.10
CA GLY A 95 12.94 -11.98 -1.03
C GLY A 95 12.89 -11.64 -2.52
N GLY A 96 12.90 -10.35 -2.88
CA GLY A 96 12.74 -9.93 -4.27
C GLY A 96 11.32 -10.13 -4.76
N TYR A 97 10.34 -9.70 -3.95
CA TYR A 97 8.94 -9.86 -4.30
C TYR A 97 8.54 -8.85 -5.37
N TYR A 98 8.02 -9.33 -6.50
CA TYR A 98 7.45 -8.43 -7.51
C TYR A 98 6.13 -7.81 -7.05
N ALA A 99 5.30 -8.57 -6.33
CA ALA A 99 4.04 -8.10 -5.78
C ALA A 99 3.58 -8.99 -4.61
N ILE A 100 2.87 -8.38 -3.66
CA ILE A 100 2.05 -9.06 -2.66
C ILE A 100 0.59 -8.76 -2.96
N LEU A 101 -0.19 -9.83 -3.10
CA LEU A 101 -1.64 -9.78 -3.33
C LEU A 101 -2.34 -10.27 -2.05
N PRO A 102 -2.68 -9.38 -1.12
CA PRO A 102 -3.42 -9.76 0.08
C PRO A 102 -4.83 -10.21 -0.32
N TYR A 103 -5.22 -11.40 0.14
CA TYR A 103 -6.52 -11.98 -0.16
C TYR A 103 -7.45 -11.82 1.04
N MET A 104 -8.50 -11.01 0.90
CA MET A 104 -9.40 -10.69 2.02
C MET A 104 -10.63 -11.62 2.10
N SER A 105 -11.07 -12.21 0.99
CA SER A 105 -12.23 -13.11 0.98
C SER A 105 -12.14 -14.10 -0.18
N PHE A 106 -12.65 -15.31 0.02
CA PHE A 106 -12.81 -16.30 -1.04
C PHE A 106 -14.31 -16.55 -1.27
N CYS A 107 -14.71 -16.70 -2.53
CA CYS A 107 -16.05 -17.19 -2.85
C CYS A 107 -16.07 -18.71 -2.66
N ALA A 108 -16.64 -19.18 -1.55
CA ALA A 108 -16.94 -20.60 -1.36
C ALA A 108 -18.27 -20.93 -2.07
N PRO A 109 -18.33 -21.95 -2.96
CA PRO A 109 -19.62 -22.48 -3.41
C PRO A 109 -20.40 -22.97 -2.21
N GLY A 110 -21.65 -22.50 -2.05
CA GLY A 110 -22.49 -22.84 -0.90
C GLY A 110 -22.68 -24.36 -0.77
N THR A 111 -22.21 -24.93 0.33
CA THR A 111 -22.53 -26.30 0.70
C THR A 111 -24.03 -26.38 1.01
N PRO A 112 -24.82 -27.26 0.36
CA PRO A 112 -26.18 -27.50 0.79
C PRO A 112 -26.16 -28.09 2.21
N VAL A 113 -26.92 -27.47 3.12
CA VAL A 113 -27.13 -27.97 4.47
C VAL A 113 -27.90 -29.29 4.36
N VAL A 114 -27.23 -30.42 4.60
CA VAL A 114 -27.91 -31.68 4.86
C VAL A 114 -28.43 -31.59 6.30
N GLN A 115 -29.74 -31.45 6.47
CA GLN A 115 -30.38 -31.62 7.77
C GLN A 115 -30.44 -33.12 8.09
N ALA A 116 -30.03 -33.46 9.31
CA ALA A 116 -30.19 -34.78 9.91
C ALA A 116 -31.63 -35.00 10.38
#